data_AF-A0A9Q9CPT4-F1
#
_entry.id   AF-A0A9Q9CPT4-F1
#
_cell.length_a   1.000
_cell.length_b   1.000
_cell.length_c   1.000
_cell.angle_alpha   90.00
_cell.angle_beta   90.00
_cell.angle_gamma   90.00
#
_symmetry.space_group_name_H-M   'P 1'
#
loop_
_entity.id
_entity.type
_entity.pdbx_description
1 polymer ?
#
loop_
_entity_poly.entity_id
_entity_poly.type
_entity_poly.pdbx_seq_one_letter_code
_entity_poly.pdbx_strand_id
1 'polypeptide(L)'
;MWWFVWIAMNVVGYTLMGIDKRRAIQGKWRISEKALFTCAACFGSFGVYAGMQQFRHKTKHWSFKIGIPCLMVIQLLLVSYGFQMMK
;
A
#
# COMPACT_ATOMS: atom_id res chain seq x y z
N MET A 1 -16.21 1.08 -14.60
CA MET A 1 -15.49 2.32 -14.20
C MET A 1 -14.64 2.15 -12.94
N TRP A 2 -15.18 1.59 -11.85
CA TRP A 2 -14.50 1.42 -10.55
C TRP A 2 -13.13 0.72 -10.56
N TRP A 3 -12.92 -0.22 -11.49
CA TRP A 3 -11.63 -0.91 -11.67
C TRP A 3 -10.45 0.04 -11.97
N PHE A 4 -10.68 1.12 -12.72
CA PHE A 4 -9.63 2.08 -13.05
C PHE A 4 -9.16 2.87 -11.82
N VAL A 5 -10.09 3.22 -10.93
CA VAL A 5 -9.78 3.90 -9.67
C VAL A 5 -8.95 2.98 -8.76
N TRP A 6 -9.30 1.71 -8.71
CA TRP A 6 -8.57 0.72 -7.92
C TRP A 6 -7.14 0.51 -8.42
N ILE A 7 -6.95 0.42 -9.74
CA ILE A 7 -5.62 0.32 -10.36
C ILE A 7 -4.79 1.58 -10.07
N ALA A 8 -5.39 2.77 -10.22
CA ALA A 8 -4.70 4.03 -9.97
C ALA A 8 -4.18 4.13 -8.52
N MET A 9 -4.99 3.77 -7.53
CA MET A 9 -4.59 3.80 -6.11
C MET A 9 -3.45 2.82 -5.81
N ASN A 10 -3.41 1.65 -6.45
CA ASN A 10 -2.31 0.70 -6.32
C ASN A 10 -1.00 1.25 -6.94
N VAL A 11 -1.09 1.91 -8.10
CA VAL A 11 0.09 2.56 -8.71
C VAL A 11 0.62 3.68 -7.81
N VAL A 12 -0.26 4.48 -7.19
CA VAL A 12 0.12 5.52 -6.23
C VAL A 12 0.82 4.91 -5.01
N GLY A 13 0.26 3.82 -4.44
CA GLY A 13 0.88 3.11 -3.33
C GLY A 13 2.28 2.57 -3.65
N TYR A 14 2.47 2.01 -4.85
CA TYR A 14 3.75 1.51 -5.32
C TYR A 14 4.79 2.62 -5.53
N THR A 15 4.39 3.71 -6.19
CA THR A 15 5.27 4.86 -6.46
C THR A 15 5.71 5.56 -5.17
N LEU A 16 4.82 5.70 -4.19
CA LEU A 16 5.17 6.22 -2.86
C LEU A 16 6.27 5.39 -2.20
N MET A 17 6.20 4.06 -2.30
CA MET A 17 7.22 3.18 -1.73
C MET A 17 8.57 3.30 -2.45
N GLY A 18 8.53 3.50 -3.77
CA GLY A 18 9.72 3.81 -4.56
C GLY A 18 10.34 5.16 -4.23
N ILE A 19 9.51 6.19 -4.01
CA ILE A 19 9.95 7.53 -3.59
C ILE A 19 10.57 7.46 -2.19
N ASP A 20 9.97 6.70 -1.26
CA ASP A 20 10.52 6.52 0.09
C ASP A 20 11.92 5.89 0.04
N LYS A 21 12.13 4.85 -0.77
CA LYS A 21 13.47 4.27 -0.97
C LYS A 21 14.45 5.28 -1.56
N ARG A 22 14.04 6.05 -2.58
CA ARG A 22 14.90 7.09 -3.17
C ARG A 22 15.28 8.16 -2.16
N ARG A 23 14.34 8.59 -1.30
CA ARG A 23 14.60 9.55 -0.22
C ARG A 23 15.56 8.97 0.83
N ALA A 24 15.40 7.68 1.18
CA ALA A 24 16.30 6.99 2.09
C ALA A 24 17.74 6.89 1.54
N ILE A 25 17.92 6.74 0.23
CA ILE A 25 19.23 6.75 -0.44
C ILE A 25 19.82 8.16 -0.50
N GLN A 26 19.00 9.17 -0.79
CA GLN A 26 19.43 10.58 -0.88
C GLN A 26 19.63 11.26 0.49
N GLY A 27 19.46 10.55 1.61
CA GLY A 27 19.56 11.13 2.95
C GLY A 27 18.49 12.18 3.27
N LYS A 28 17.39 12.23 2.50
CA LYS A 28 16.29 13.18 2.67
C LYS A 28 15.30 12.68 3.72
N TRP A 29 14.42 13.58 4.17
CA TRP A 29 13.37 13.26 5.14
C TRP A 29 12.53 12.05 4.69
N ARG A 30 12.49 11.01 5.53
CA ARG A 30 11.78 9.75 5.24
C ARG A 30 10.26 9.94 5.37
N ILE A 31 9.49 9.20 4.57
CA ILE A 31 8.03 9.27 4.65
C ILE A 31 7.60 8.60 5.97
N SER A 32 6.69 9.25 6.69
CA SER A 32 6.16 8.69 7.93
C SER A 32 5.46 7.36 7.67
N GLU A 33 5.68 6.38 8.55
CA GLU A 33 5.03 5.07 8.48
C GLU A 33 3.51 5.22 8.45
N LYS A 34 2.97 6.21 9.18
CA LYS A 34 1.54 6.52 9.18
C LYS A 34 1.00 6.87 7.79
N ALA A 35 1.73 7.66 7.00
CA ALA A 35 1.29 8.07 5.66
C ALA A 35 1.24 6.88 4.69
N LEU A 36 2.22 5.96 4.80
CA LEU A 36 2.23 4.69 4.06
C LEU A 36 1.05 3.80 4.46
N PHE A 37 0.74 3.72 5.75
CA PHE A 37 -0.44 3.02 6.26
C PHE A 37 -1.75 3.66 5.79
N THR A 38 -1.86 4.99 5.76
CA THR A 38 -3.03 5.68 5.23
C THR A 38 -3.21 5.41 3.74
N CYS A 39 -2.14 5.44 2.95
CA CYS A 39 -2.22 5.08 1.52
C CYS A 39 -2.61 3.61 1.32
N ALA A 40 -2.05 2.71 2.14
CA ALA A 40 -2.45 1.31 2.13
C ALA A 40 -3.94 1.14 2.48
N ALA A 41 -4.45 1.90 3.45
CA ALA A 41 -5.87 1.90 3.85
C ALA A 41 -6.80 2.52 2.78
N CYS A 42 -6.33 3.48 1.98
CA CYS A 42 -7.05 4.07 0.85
C CYS A 42 -6.91 3.23 -0.44
N PHE A 43 -7.19 1.92 -0.39
CA PHE A 43 -7.15 1.00 -1.55
C PHE A 43 -5.79 0.81 -2.24
N GLY A 44 -4.69 1.30 -1.66
CA GLY A 44 -3.34 1.12 -2.18
C GLY A 44 -2.56 -0.06 -1.59
N SER A 45 -3.19 -0.93 -0.78
CA SER A 45 -2.49 -1.97 0.00
C SER A 45 -1.66 -2.92 -0.86
N PHE A 46 -2.18 -3.32 -2.03
CA PHE A 46 -1.49 -4.21 -2.97
C PHE A 46 -0.26 -3.54 -3.56
N GLY A 47 -0.37 -2.27 -3.96
CA GLY A 47 0.73 -1.46 -4.46
C GLY A 47 1.83 -1.22 -3.43
N VAL A 48 1.44 -0.92 -2.19
CA VAL A 48 2.39 -0.75 -1.06
C VAL A 48 3.09 -2.07 -0.76
N TYR A 49 2.36 -3.20 -0.72
CA TYR A 49 2.93 -4.53 -0.48
C TYR A 49 3.90 -4.95 -1.59
N ALA A 50 3.53 -4.74 -2.86
CA ALA A 50 4.41 -4.98 -4.00
C ALA A 50 5.67 -4.10 -3.94
N GLY A 51 5.50 -2.82 -3.56
CA GLY A 51 6.62 -1.90 -3.34
C GLY A 51 7.56 -2.39 -2.24
N MET A 52 7.02 -2.85 -1.10
CA MET A 52 7.82 -3.40 -0.01
C MET A 52 8.68 -4.60 -0.44
N GLN A 53 8.05 -5.56 -1.13
CA GLN A 53 8.70 -6.77 -1.64
C GLN A 53 9.83 -6.40 -2.63
N GLN A 54 9.51 -5.57 -3.63
CA GLN A 54 10.43 -5.22 -4.70
C GLN A 54 11.62 -4.38 -4.20
N PHE A 55 11.34 -3.39 -3.36
CA PHE A 55 12.37 -2.50 -2.87
C PHE A 55 13.14 -3.07 -1.67
N ARG A 56 12.65 -4.18 -1.10
CA ARG A 56 13.10 -4.77 0.18
C ARG A 56 13.24 -3.71 1.27
N HIS A 57 12.40 -2.69 1.19
CA HIS A 57 12.43 -1.54 2.08
C HIS A 57 11.36 -1.74 3.16
N LYS A 58 11.70 -1.46 4.42
CA LYS A 58 10.78 -1.57 5.56
C LYS A 58 10.17 -2.97 5.82
N THR A 59 10.76 -4.05 5.29
CA THR A 59 10.30 -5.44 5.51
C THR A 59 10.61 -6.02 6.89
N LYS A 60 11.56 -5.42 7.64
CA LYS A 60 11.90 -5.82 9.02
C LYS A 60 11.04 -5.16 10.10
N HIS A 61 10.27 -4.11 9.77
CA HIS A 61 9.40 -3.48 10.74
C HIS A 61 8.17 -4.35 10.98
N TRP A 62 7.98 -4.80 12.22
CA TRP A 62 6.85 -5.63 12.63
C TRP A 62 5.50 -5.03 12.25
N SER A 63 5.36 -3.71 12.43
CA SER A 63 4.17 -2.96 12.02
C SER A 63 3.84 -3.19 10.55
N PHE A 64 4.82 -3.09 9.65
CA PHE A 64 4.62 -3.31 8.21
C PHE A 64 4.43 -4.78 7.85
N LYS A 65 5.17 -5.68 8.51
CA LYS A 65 5.10 -7.12 8.24
C LYS A 65 3.73 -7.71 8.56
N ILE A 66 3.05 -7.23 9.60
CA ILE A 66 1.72 -7.71 10.01
C ILE A 66 0.62 -6.77 9.51
N GLY A 67 0.80 -5.46 9.66
CA GLY A 67 -0.22 -4.47 9.37
C GLY A 67 -0.60 -4.38 7.90
N ILE A 68 0.36 -4.46 6.97
CA ILE A 68 0.06 -4.41 5.53
C ILE A 68 -0.72 -5.65 5.07
N PRO A 69 -0.31 -6.91 5.36
CA PRO A 69 -1.12 -8.06 4.99
C PRO A 69 -2.48 -8.09 5.70
N CYS A 70 -2.59 -7.67 6.96
CA CYS A 70 -3.89 -7.51 7.62
C CYS A 70 -4.81 -6.52 6.88
N LEU A 71 -4.30 -5.34 6.52
CA LEU A 71 -5.05 -4.35 5.74
C LEU A 71 -5.43 -4.87 4.35
N MET A 72 -4.54 -5.62 3.72
CA MET A 72 -4.80 -6.24 2.41
C MET A 72 -5.97 -7.22 2.49
N VAL A 73 -6.02 -8.07 3.53
CA VAL A 73 -7.15 -9.01 3.76
C VAL A 73 -8.46 -8.25 4.03
N ILE A 74 -8.42 -7.22 4.88
CA ILE A 74 -9.61 -6.40 5.17
C ILE A 74 -10.14 -5.72 3.90
N GLN A 75 -9.25 -5.17 3.06
CA GLN A 75 -9.67 -4.58 1.78
C GLN A 75 -10.22 -5.60 0.80
N LEU A 76 -9.63 -6.81 0.75
CA LEU A 76 -10.14 -7.86 -0.11
C LEU A 76 -11.59 -8.21 0.24
N LEU A 77 -11.88 -8.33 1.54
CA LEU A 77 -13.22 -8.57 2.07
C LEU A 77 -14.18 -7.41 1.76
N LEU A 78 -13.76 -6.16 1.97
CA LEU A 78 -14.57 -4.98 1.66
C LEU A 78 -14.91 -4.90 0.16
N VAL A 79 -13.93 -5.16 -0.70
CA VAL A 79 -14.12 -5.17 -2.16
C VAL A 79 -15.05 -6.31 -2.58
N SER A 80 -14.91 -7.51 -2.01
CA SER A 80 -15.80 -8.64 -2.34
C SER A 80 -17.24 -8.40 -1.88
N TYR A 81 -17.44 -7.85 -0.68
CA TYR A 81 -18.77 -7.46 -0.18
C TYR A 81 -19.39 -6.36 -1.05
N GLY A 82 -18.63 -5.33 -1.40
CA GLY A 82 -19.11 -4.26 -2.29
C GLY A 82 -19.47 -4.77 -3.69
N PHE A 83 -18.70 -5.73 -4.21
CA PHE A 83 -19.01 -6.38 -5.48
C PHE A 83 -20.28 -7.24 -5.41
N GLN A 84 -20.51 -7.94 -4.30
CA GLN A 84 -21.75 -8.69 -4.07
C GLN A 84 -22.98 -7.78 -3.96
N MET A 85 -22.85 -6.61 -3.33
CA MET A 85 -23.95 -5.64 -3.18
C MET A 85 -24.30 -4.90 -4.49
N MET A 86 -23.33 -4.72 -5.39
CA MET A 86 -23.57 -4.12 -6.71
C MET A 86 -24.09 -5.11 -7.77
N LYS A 87 -24.32 -6.37 -7.38
CA LYS A 87 -24.85 -7.43 -8.25
C LYS A 87 -26.36 -7.49 -8.13
#